data_AF-A0A354HH44-F1
#
_entry.id   AF-A0A354HH44-F1
#
_cell.length_a   1.000
_cell.length_b   1.000
_cell.length_c   1.000
_cell.angle_alpha   90.00
_cell.angle_beta   90.00
_cell.angle_gamma   90.00
#
_symmetry.space_group_name_H-M   'P 1'
#
loop_
_entity.id
_entity.type
_entity.pdbx_description
1 polymer ?
#
loop_
_entity_poly.entity_id
_entity_poly.type
_entity_poly.pdbx_seq_one_letter_code
_entity_poly.pdbx_strand_id
1 'polypeptide(L)'
;MYLNIALTVFAAGSFIYGALHYLRPHRPLYASMIVVGVGCIMLGRIYILARLLAGLVITGIFHVGILGTIGAFGFFYSSNYGQIDSLVDDGSKDFMKYRIIAVSGILITAALYVAVLMSPASLVEKISDGITAVSIAAASYYHVKHIFVPDVDYGVVSCLRLFNILAFLYGALCMGEMAALAYNAEILLIVICSLQCIVSAALIPVMDKGVRSWSK
;
A
#
# COMPACT_ATOMS: atom_id res chain seq x y z
N MET A 1 -3.66 12.96 -17.12
CA MET A 1 -4.64 11.94 -17.58
C MET A 1 -3.97 10.60 -17.91
N TYR A 2 -3.04 10.53 -18.86
CA TYR A 2 -2.42 9.27 -19.33
C TYR A 2 -1.81 8.39 -18.22
N LEU A 3 -1.15 8.99 -17.22
CA LEU A 3 -0.58 8.23 -16.10
C LEU A 3 -1.62 7.59 -15.19
N ASN A 4 -2.76 8.26 -14.97
CA ASN A 4 -3.88 7.67 -14.22
C ASN A 4 -4.52 6.52 -15.01
N ILE A 5 -4.50 6.58 -16.35
CA ILE A 5 -4.95 5.47 -17.21
C ILE A 5 -4.00 4.29 -17.02
N ALA A 6 -2.70 4.51 -17.17
CA ALA A 6 -1.70 3.47 -16.99
C ALA A 6 -1.81 2.82 -15.61
N LEU A 7 -1.85 3.61 -14.54
CA LEU A 7 -1.94 3.10 -13.18
C LEU A 7 -3.24 2.29 -12.93
N THR A 8 -4.35 2.74 -13.51
CA THR A 8 -5.61 1.98 -13.47
C THR A 8 -5.47 0.64 -14.18
N VAL A 9 -4.86 0.62 -15.37
CA VAL A 9 -4.66 -0.62 -16.15
C VAL A 9 -3.76 -1.59 -15.40
N PHE A 10 -2.64 -1.14 -14.83
CA PHE A 10 -1.74 -2.00 -14.06
C PHE A 10 -2.39 -2.53 -12.79
N ALA A 11 -3.08 -1.68 -12.02
CA ALA A 11 -3.82 -2.11 -10.83
C ALA A 11 -4.95 -3.09 -11.19
N ALA A 12 -5.68 -2.85 -12.29
CA ALA A 12 -6.73 -3.73 -12.78
C ALA A 12 -6.19 -5.08 -13.24
N GLY A 13 -5.08 -5.10 -13.99
CA GLY A 13 -4.42 -6.33 -14.42
C GLY A 13 -3.98 -7.18 -13.23
N SER A 14 -3.34 -6.56 -12.24
CA SER A 14 -2.96 -7.22 -10.99
C SER A 14 -4.17 -7.74 -10.21
N PHE A 15 -5.22 -6.93 -10.06
CA PHE A 15 -6.45 -7.32 -9.39
C PHE A 15 -7.13 -8.50 -10.08
N ILE A 16 -7.30 -8.46 -11.41
CA ILE A 16 -7.94 -9.54 -12.17
C ILE A 16 -7.13 -10.83 -12.04
N TYR A 17 -5.81 -10.77 -12.22
CA TYR A 17 -4.94 -11.94 -12.02
C TYR A 17 -5.11 -12.52 -10.61
N GLY A 18 -5.06 -11.67 -9.58
CA GLY A 18 -5.24 -12.07 -8.19
C GLY A 18 -6.62 -12.65 -7.90
N ALA A 19 -7.68 -12.03 -8.40
CA ALA A 19 -9.06 -12.44 -8.20
C ALA A 19 -9.32 -13.83 -8.76
N LEU A 20 -8.81 -14.11 -9.96
CA LEU A 20 -8.94 -15.41 -10.60
C LEU A 20 -8.25 -16.54 -9.82
N HIS A 21 -7.17 -16.25 -9.09
CA HIS A 21 -6.40 -17.25 -8.36
C HIS A 21 -6.82 -17.41 -6.90
N TYR A 22 -7.12 -16.30 -6.21
CA TYR A 22 -7.23 -16.25 -4.76
C TYR A 22 -8.63 -15.92 -4.21
N LEU A 23 -9.52 -15.27 -4.98
CA LEU A 23 -10.90 -15.03 -4.54
C LEU A 23 -11.80 -16.25 -4.82
N ARG A 24 -11.39 -17.40 -4.29
CA ARG A 24 -12.08 -18.69 -4.40
C ARG A 24 -12.00 -19.45 -3.06
N PRO A 25 -12.89 -20.43 -2.82
CA PRO A 25 -12.82 -21.26 -1.62
C PRO A 25 -11.46 -21.96 -1.46
N HIS A 26 -11.07 -22.21 -0.21
CA HIS A 26 -9.83 -22.93 0.16
C HIS A 26 -8.53 -22.27 -0.32
N ARG A 27 -8.53 -20.94 -0.47
CA ARG A 27 -7.31 -20.15 -0.72
C ARG A 27 -6.85 -19.41 0.54
N PRO A 28 -5.55 -19.14 0.70
CA PRO A 28 -5.03 -18.45 1.88
C PRO A 28 -5.65 -17.07 2.05
N LEU A 29 -6.22 -16.80 3.23
CA LEU A 29 -6.91 -15.55 3.52
C LEU A 29 -5.98 -14.33 3.33
N TYR A 30 -4.71 -14.45 3.71
CA TYR A 30 -3.67 -13.44 3.49
C TYR A 30 -3.62 -12.95 2.03
N ALA A 31 -3.57 -13.88 1.08
CA ALA A 31 -3.51 -13.57 -0.35
C ALA A 31 -4.80 -12.89 -0.82
N SER A 32 -5.96 -13.40 -0.39
CA SER A 32 -7.27 -12.83 -0.72
C SER A 32 -7.40 -11.39 -0.24
N MET A 33 -6.93 -11.08 0.98
CA MET A 33 -6.95 -9.72 1.52
C MET A 33 -6.05 -8.78 0.71
N ILE A 34 -4.85 -9.21 0.33
CA ILE A 34 -3.96 -8.41 -0.52
C ILE A 34 -4.59 -8.14 -1.88
N VAL A 35 -5.23 -9.15 -2.49
CA VAL A 35 -5.94 -9.00 -3.77
C VAL A 35 -7.06 -7.96 -3.65
N VAL A 36 -7.87 -8.02 -2.58
CA VAL A 36 -8.90 -7.01 -2.35
C VAL A 36 -8.29 -5.63 -2.12
N GLY A 37 -7.17 -5.53 -1.40
CA GLY A 37 -6.43 -4.27 -1.24
C GLY A 37 -5.97 -3.67 -2.57
N VAL A 38 -5.45 -4.49 -3.49
CA VAL A 38 -5.13 -4.05 -4.87
C VAL A 38 -6.40 -3.66 -5.65
N GLY A 39 -7.52 -4.34 -5.39
CA GLY A 39 -8.84 -3.93 -5.90
C GLY A 39 -9.26 -2.53 -5.40
N CYS A 40 -8.97 -2.19 -4.14
CA CYS A 40 -9.21 -0.84 -3.62
C CYS A 40 -8.35 0.21 -4.33
N ILE A 41 -7.07 -0.11 -4.62
CA ILE A 41 -6.21 0.76 -5.46
C ILE A 41 -6.87 0.99 -6.82
N MET A 42 -7.28 -0.09 -7.50
CA MET A 42 -7.94 0.00 -8.81
C MET A 42 -9.18 0.88 -8.75
N LEU A 43 -10.09 0.65 -7.80
CA LEU A 43 -11.33 1.43 -7.65
C LEU A 43 -11.06 2.90 -7.37
N GLY A 44 -10.06 3.20 -6.53
CA GLY A 44 -9.62 4.58 -6.27
C GLY A 44 -9.17 5.29 -7.55
N ARG A 45 -8.42 4.59 -8.41
CA ARG A 45 -7.93 5.13 -9.69
C ARG A 45 -9.02 5.25 -10.75
N ILE A 46 -9.96 4.32 -10.82
CA ILE A 46 -11.16 4.43 -11.66
C ILE A 46 -11.94 5.70 -11.31
N TYR A 47 -12.12 5.99 -10.02
CA TYR A 47 -12.81 7.20 -9.59
C TYR A 47 -12.06 8.48 -10.01
N ILE A 48 -10.73 8.51 -9.86
CA ILE A 48 -9.91 9.64 -10.32
C ILE A 48 -10.02 9.82 -11.84
N LEU A 49 -9.99 8.73 -12.62
CA LEU A 49 -10.20 8.78 -14.07
C LEU A 49 -11.58 9.32 -14.43
N ALA A 50 -12.64 8.85 -13.77
CA ALA A 50 -14.00 9.33 -14.01
C ALA A 50 -14.11 10.84 -13.76
N ARG A 51 -13.48 11.36 -12.69
CA ARG A 51 -13.41 12.82 -12.44
C ARG A 51 -12.70 13.57 -13.57
N LEU A 52 -11.54 13.08 -14.01
CA LEU A 52 -10.79 13.70 -15.11
C LEU A 52 -11.60 13.71 -16.42
N LEU A 53 -12.29 12.61 -16.74
CA LEU A 53 -13.15 12.51 -17.92
C LEU A 53 -14.37 13.43 -17.84
N ALA A 54 -14.86 13.71 -16.64
CA ALA A 54 -15.90 14.71 -16.39
C ALA A 54 -15.39 16.16 -16.41
N GLY A 55 -14.11 16.40 -16.72
CA GLY A 55 -13.51 17.74 -16.74
C GLY A 55 -13.25 18.32 -15.35
N LEU A 56 -13.31 17.51 -14.29
CA LEU A 56 -13.06 17.95 -12.92
C LEU A 56 -11.56 17.91 -12.61
N VAL A 57 -11.08 18.94 -11.90
CA VAL A 57 -9.70 19.01 -11.41
C VAL A 57 -9.50 18.00 -10.27
N ILE A 58 -8.32 17.37 -10.24
CA ILE A 58 -7.89 16.57 -9.09
C ILE A 58 -7.49 17.55 -8.00
N THR A 59 -8.30 17.60 -6.95
CA THR A 59 -8.05 18.37 -5.73
C THR A 59 -7.55 17.43 -4.65
N GLY A 60 -6.68 17.90 -3.73
CA GLY A 60 -6.33 17.13 -2.52
C GLY A 60 -7.48 17.02 -1.52
N ILE A 61 -8.59 17.74 -1.79
CA ILE A 61 -9.78 17.73 -0.94
C ILE A 61 -10.42 16.35 -0.98
N PHE A 62 -10.99 15.93 0.15
CA PHE A 62 -11.66 14.64 0.31
C PHE A 62 -12.53 14.28 -0.90
N HIS A 63 -12.28 13.09 -1.42
CA HIS A 63 -13.05 12.52 -2.51
C HIS A 63 -13.06 10.99 -2.42
N VAL A 64 -14.04 10.34 -3.04
CA VAL A 64 -14.24 8.88 -2.91
C VAL A 64 -13.00 8.07 -3.31
N GLY A 65 -12.23 8.54 -4.29
CA GLY A 65 -10.97 7.91 -4.67
C GLY A 65 -9.95 7.72 -3.53
N ILE A 66 -9.95 8.59 -2.51
CA ILE A 66 -9.08 8.48 -1.33
C ILE A 66 -9.41 7.21 -0.53
N LEU A 67 -10.68 6.81 -0.49
CA LEU A 67 -11.12 5.58 0.15
C LEU A 67 -10.51 4.34 -0.50
N GLY A 68 -10.10 4.43 -1.78
CA GLY A 68 -9.34 3.37 -2.45
C GLY A 68 -7.97 3.16 -1.80
N THR A 69 -7.25 4.23 -1.49
CA THR A 69 -5.96 4.16 -0.79
C THR A 69 -6.15 3.72 0.66
N ILE A 70 -7.09 4.32 1.40
CA ILE A 70 -7.39 3.93 2.79
C ILE A 70 -7.79 2.45 2.86
N GLY A 71 -8.67 2.00 1.98
CA GLY A 71 -9.09 0.60 1.91
C GLY A 71 -7.93 -0.33 1.59
N ALA A 72 -7.06 0.02 0.64
CA ALA A 72 -5.89 -0.79 0.30
C ALA A 72 -4.98 -1.02 1.50
N PHE A 73 -4.60 0.06 2.21
CA PHE A 73 -3.75 -0.05 3.39
C PHE A 73 -4.47 -0.64 4.59
N GLY A 74 -5.80 -0.52 4.69
CA GLY A 74 -6.62 -1.27 5.64
C GLY A 74 -6.49 -2.78 5.43
N PHE A 75 -6.62 -3.26 4.18
CA PHE A 75 -6.43 -4.66 3.86
C PHE A 75 -4.98 -5.13 4.06
N PHE A 76 -3.98 -4.33 3.70
CA PHE A 76 -2.58 -4.66 3.92
C PHE A 76 -2.22 -4.71 5.41
N TYR A 77 -2.78 -3.81 6.21
CA TYR A 77 -2.69 -3.84 7.66
C TYR A 77 -3.30 -5.13 8.19
N SER A 78 -4.58 -5.39 7.86
CA SER A 78 -5.30 -6.54 8.42
C SER A 78 -4.71 -7.88 7.97
N SER A 79 -4.17 -7.97 6.75
CA SER A 79 -3.50 -9.19 6.29
C SER A 79 -2.21 -9.44 7.08
N ASN A 80 -1.43 -8.39 7.36
CA ASN A 80 -0.18 -8.55 8.09
C ASN A 80 -0.42 -8.72 9.59
N TYR A 81 -1.15 -7.81 10.23
CA TYR A 81 -1.46 -7.88 11.66
C TYR A 81 -2.25 -9.15 12.03
N GLY A 82 -3.31 -9.44 11.27
CA GLY A 82 -4.27 -10.48 11.63
C GLY A 82 -3.86 -11.89 11.22
N GLN A 83 -2.95 -12.07 10.26
CA GLN A 83 -2.61 -13.41 9.73
C GLN A 83 -1.14 -13.77 9.85
N ILE A 84 -0.23 -12.82 9.64
CA ILE A 84 1.22 -13.10 9.65
C ILE A 84 1.81 -12.82 11.02
N ASP A 85 1.46 -11.69 11.63
CA ASP A 85 2.10 -11.24 12.87
C ASP A 85 1.86 -12.22 14.02
N SER A 86 0.66 -12.78 14.11
CA SER A 86 0.29 -13.80 15.10
C SER A 86 1.06 -15.12 14.97
N LEU A 87 1.69 -15.37 13.82
CA LEU A 87 2.52 -16.55 13.60
C LEU A 87 3.98 -16.33 14.02
N VAL A 88 4.44 -15.07 14.04
CA VAL A 88 5.87 -14.76 14.16
C VAL A 88 6.26 -13.84 15.32
N ASP A 89 5.28 -13.28 16.02
CA ASP A 89 5.50 -12.53 17.26
C ASP A 89 4.52 -12.98 18.33
N ASP A 90 5.03 -13.67 19.34
CA ASP A 90 4.29 -14.19 20.50
C ASP A 90 4.13 -13.15 21.63
N GLY A 91 4.65 -11.93 21.45
CA GLY A 91 4.63 -10.90 22.48
C GLY A 91 5.82 -10.96 23.46
N SER A 92 6.68 -11.98 23.38
CA SER A 92 7.85 -12.14 24.26
C SER A 92 8.90 -11.04 24.10
N LYS A 93 9.82 -10.91 25.05
CA LYS A 93 10.87 -9.88 25.00
C LYS A 93 11.85 -10.08 23.85
N ASP A 94 12.00 -11.31 23.35
CA ASP A 94 12.97 -11.65 22.31
C ASP A 94 12.63 -10.99 20.96
N PHE A 95 11.33 -10.75 20.70
CA PHE A 95 10.85 -10.05 19.51
C PHE A 95 10.74 -8.53 19.66
N MET A 96 10.99 -7.98 20.87
CA MET A 96 10.87 -6.54 21.15
C MET A 96 11.72 -5.70 20.19
N LYS A 97 12.93 -6.17 19.84
CA LYS A 97 13.80 -5.47 18.87
C LYS A 97 13.15 -5.28 17.50
N TYR A 98 12.36 -6.25 17.02
CA TYR A 98 11.68 -6.14 15.73
C TYR A 98 10.47 -5.22 15.81
N ARG A 99 9.78 -5.16 16.96
CA ARG A 99 8.72 -4.16 17.21
C ARG A 99 9.28 -2.74 17.22
N ILE A 100 10.47 -2.53 17.78
CA ILE A 100 11.15 -1.23 17.75
C ILE A 100 11.55 -0.88 16.31
N ILE A 101 12.11 -1.82 15.55
CA ILE A 101 12.42 -1.61 14.13
C ILE A 101 11.15 -1.27 13.34
N ALA A 102 10.03 -1.93 13.61
CA ALA A 102 8.74 -1.68 12.96
C ALA A 102 8.25 -0.24 13.14
N VAL A 103 8.56 0.40 14.28
CA VAL A 103 8.25 1.84 14.51
C VAL A 103 8.92 2.73 13.45
N SER A 104 10.06 2.33 12.88
CA SER A 104 10.69 3.11 11.80
C SER A 104 9.79 3.26 10.57
N GLY A 105 8.91 2.29 10.28
CA GLY A 105 7.92 2.42 9.19
C GLY A 105 6.92 3.54 9.43
N ILE A 106 6.47 3.70 10.67
CA ILE A 106 5.61 4.82 11.09
C ILE A 106 6.39 6.13 10.98
N LEU A 107 7.61 6.18 11.51
CA LEU A 107 8.43 7.39 11.51
C LEU A 107 8.79 7.86 10.10
N ILE A 108 9.12 6.94 9.19
CA ILE A 108 9.39 7.26 7.78
C ILE A 108 8.12 7.81 7.12
N THR A 109 6.96 7.17 7.35
CA THR A 109 5.67 7.67 6.82
C THR A 109 5.36 9.06 7.35
N ALA A 110 5.55 9.30 8.65
CA ALA A 110 5.36 10.61 9.27
C ALA A 110 6.34 11.66 8.72
N ALA A 111 7.61 11.30 8.52
CA ALA A 111 8.61 12.19 7.94
C ALA A 111 8.26 12.58 6.49
N LEU A 112 7.78 11.65 5.68
CA LEU A 112 7.28 11.94 4.33
C LEU A 112 6.06 12.86 4.38
N TYR A 113 5.17 12.68 5.37
CA TYR A 113 4.00 13.52 5.54
C TYR A 113 4.33 14.97 5.91
N VAL A 114 5.48 15.24 6.55
CA VAL A 114 5.94 16.61 6.82
C VAL A 114 6.05 17.42 5.53
N ALA A 115 6.42 16.80 4.39
CA ALA A 115 6.46 17.50 3.10
C ALA A 115 5.08 18.07 2.71
N VAL A 116 4.01 17.33 2.96
CA VAL A 116 2.62 17.78 2.75
C VAL A 116 2.26 18.89 3.74
N LEU A 117 2.65 18.77 5.01
CA LEU A 117 2.39 19.81 6.01
C LEU A 117 3.05 21.15 5.66
N MET A 118 4.25 21.11 5.09
CA MET A 118 5.02 22.29 4.66
C MET A 118 4.58 22.87 3.31
N SER A 119 3.69 22.17 2.60
CA SER A 119 3.22 22.57 1.27
C SER A 119 2.23 23.76 1.32
N PRO A 120 1.99 24.44 0.17
CA PRO A 120 0.97 25.48 0.05
C PRO A 120 -0.47 24.95 0.04
N ALA A 121 -0.69 23.64 0.18
CA ALA A 121 -2.03 23.06 0.25
C ALA A 121 -2.88 23.66 1.37
N SER A 122 -4.19 23.69 1.15
CA SER A 122 -5.14 24.19 2.15
C SER A 122 -5.19 23.29 3.38
N LEU A 123 -5.67 23.82 4.52
CA LEU A 123 -5.82 23.03 5.74
C LEU A 123 -6.73 21.81 5.54
N VAL A 124 -7.79 21.95 4.73
CA VAL A 124 -8.73 20.86 4.44
C VAL A 124 -8.05 19.73 3.67
N GLU A 125 -7.21 20.06 2.69
CA GLU A 125 -6.42 19.08 1.94
C GLU A 125 -5.43 18.36 2.87
N LYS A 126 -4.72 19.11 3.71
CA LYS A 126 -3.81 18.52 4.71
C LYS A 126 -4.57 17.57 5.64
N ILE A 127 -5.74 17.92 6.15
CA ILE A 127 -6.52 17.01 7.01
C ILE A 127 -6.91 15.74 6.25
N SER A 128 -7.36 15.87 5.00
CA SER A 128 -7.74 14.73 4.14
C SER A 128 -6.56 13.79 3.86
N ASP A 129 -5.41 14.34 3.49
CA ASP A 129 -4.18 13.57 3.27
C ASP A 129 -3.69 12.94 4.58
N GLY A 130 -3.83 13.63 5.71
CA GLY A 130 -3.49 13.13 7.04
C GLY A 130 -4.25 11.86 7.43
N ILE A 131 -5.54 11.77 7.12
CA ILE A 131 -6.34 10.56 7.35
C ILE A 131 -5.77 9.38 6.53
N THR A 132 -5.36 9.65 5.30
CA THR A 132 -4.74 8.64 4.44
C THR A 132 -3.36 8.23 4.95
N ALA A 133 -2.56 9.22 5.39
CA ALA A 133 -1.24 9.01 5.97
C ALA A 133 -1.28 8.12 7.21
N VAL A 134 -2.30 8.28 8.07
CA VAL A 134 -2.50 7.40 9.24
C VAL A 134 -2.72 5.95 8.82
N SER A 135 -3.53 5.71 7.78
CA SER A 135 -3.78 4.36 7.26
C SER A 135 -2.50 3.74 6.69
N ILE A 136 -1.71 4.52 5.93
CA ILE A 136 -0.40 4.09 5.42
C ILE A 136 0.55 3.80 6.57
N ALA A 137 0.63 4.67 7.57
CA ALA A 137 1.54 4.51 8.71
C ALA A 137 1.24 3.24 9.52
N ALA A 138 -0.04 2.94 9.74
CA ALA A 138 -0.45 1.72 10.43
C ALA A 138 -0.01 0.45 9.67
N ALA A 139 -0.19 0.40 8.36
CA ALA A 139 0.27 -0.71 7.54
C ALA A 139 1.81 -0.80 7.45
N SER A 140 2.47 0.36 7.33
CA SER A 140 3.93 0.48 7.28
C SER A 140 4.63 -0.15 8.47
N TYR A 141 4.04 -0.06 9.67
CA TYR A 141 4.54 -0.75 10.86
C TYR A 141 4.77 -2.25 10.57
N TYR A 142 3.73 -2.95 10.11
CA TYR A 142 3.82 -4.38 9.89
C TYR A 142 4.63 -4.76 8.66
N HIS A 143 4.58 -3.97 7.58
CA HIS A 143 5.45 -4.20 6.44
C HIS A 143 6.92 -4.14 6.85
N VAL A 144 7.32 -3.12 7.62
CA VAL A 144 8.69 -3.01 8.13
C VAL A 144 9.01 -4.16 9.10
N LYS A 145 8.10 -4.50 10.02
CA LYS A 145 8.28 -5.62 10.93
C LYS A 145 8.59 -6.91 10.18
N HIS A 146 7.78 -7.25 9.18
CA HIS A 146 7.89 -8.51 8.41
C HIS A 146 9.04 -8.53 7.40
N ILE A 147 9.70 -7.39 7.14
CA ILE A 147 10.97 -7.36 6.41
C ILE A 147 12.10 -7.93 7.28
N PHE A 148 12.11 -7.62 8.57
CA PHE A 148 13.24 -7.89 9.46
C PHE A 148 13.03 -9.04 10.44
N VAL A 149 11.79 -9.37 10.79
CA VAL A 149 11.51 -10.47 11.73
C VAL A 149 12.06 -11.80 11.16
N PRO A 150 12.70 -12.62 12.01
CA PRO A 150 13.19 -13.92 11.64
C PRO A 150 12.02 -14.86 11.38
N ASP A 151 12.25 -15.87 10.55
CA ASP A 151 11.27 -16.93 10.40
C ASP A 151 11.20 -17.75 11.69
N VAL A 152 9.97 -18.09 12.09
CA VAL A 152 9.72 -18.80 13.35
C VAL A 152 9.45 -20.29 13.10
N ASP A 153 8.99 -20.67 11.89
CA ASP A 153 9.08 -22.01 11.29
C ASP A 153 8.63 -21.98 9.80
N TYR A 154 9.11 -22.93 8.98
CA TYR A 154 8.73 -23.16 7.56
C TYR A 154 8.99 -22.06 6.51
N GLY A 155 9.69 -20.97 6.84
CA GLY A 155 10.08 -20.00 5.81
C GLY A 155 8.95 -19.04 5.38
N VAL A 156 7.83 -19.00 6.13
CA VAL A 156 6.60 -18.30 5.74
C VAL A 156 6.85 -16.80 5.53
N VAL A 157 7.58 -16.17 6.45
CA VAL A 157 7.81 -14.72 6.41
C VAL A 157 8.92 -14.34 5.43
N SER A 158 9.99 -15.14 5.36
CA SER A 158 11.09 -14.87 4.43
C SER A 158 10.62 -14.83 2.97
N CYS A 159 9.66 -15.68 2.61
CA CYS A 159 9.06 -15.70 1.28
C CYS A 159 8.20 -14.46 0.96
N LEU A 160 7.74 -13.72 1.97
CA LEU A 160 6.94 -12.49 1.81
C LEU A 160 7.75 -11.19 1.91
N ARG A 161 9.06 -11.24 2.22
CA ARG A 161 9.86 -10.02 2.44
C ARG A 161 9.82 -9.07 1.25
N LEU A 162 9.97 -9.58 0.03
CA LEU A 162 9.91 -8.74 -1.16
C LEU A 162 8.54 -8.10 -1.35
N PHE A 163 7.45 -8.83 -1.05
CA PHE A 163 6.11 -8.26 -1.07
C PHE A 163 6.00 -7.11 -0.06
N ASN A 164 6.46 -7.29 1.18
CA ASN A 164 6.42 -6.24 2.19
C ASN A 164 7.27 -5.02 1.83
N ILE A 165 8.43 -5.20 1.18
CA ILE A 165 9.23 -4.09 0.63
C ILE A 165 8.42 -3.32 -0.42
N LEU A 166 7.80 -4.03 -1.36
CA LEU A 166 7.01 -3.41 -2.43
C LEU A 166 5.77 -2.68 -1.89
N ALA A 167 5.06 -3.27 -0.93
CA ALA A 167 3.90 -2.65 -0.31
C ALA A 167 4.27 -1.40 0.52
N PHE A 168 5.39 -1.45 1.25
CA PHE A 168 5.93 -0.27 1.94
C PHE A 168 6.37 0.82 0.96
N LEU A 169 7.07 0.45 -0.12
CA LEU A 169 7.44 1.37 -1.19
C LEU A 169 6.20 1.99 -1.85
N TYR A 170 5.15 1.21 -2.09
CA TYR A 170 3.89 1.72 -2.62
C TYR A 170 3.28 2.79 -1.69
N GLY A 171 3.31 2.56 -0.37
CA GLY A 171 2.92 3.55 0.63
C GLY A 171 3.74 4.83 0.57
N ALA A 172 5.06 4.71 0.51
CA ALA A 172 5.94 5.87 0.35
C ALA A 172 5.66 6.65 -0.94
N LEU A 173 5.36 5.96 -2.05
CA LEU A 173 4.97 6.58 -3.30
C LEU A 173 3.62 7.30 -3.20
N CYS A 174 2.63 6.75 -2.48
CA CYS A 174 1.38 7.46 -2.20
C CYS A 174 1.61 8.75 -1.40
N MET A 175 2.51 8.73 -0.41
CA MET A 175 2.89 9.94 0.34
C MET A 175 3.57 10.98 -0.56
N GLY A 176 4.46 10.51 -1.45
CA GLY A 176 5.11 11.36 -2.44
C GLY A 176 4.12 11.95 -3.45
N GLU A 177 3.09 11.20 -3.86
CA GLU A 177 2.04 11.67 -4.76
C GLU A 177 1.25 12.82 -4.14
N MET A 178 0.85 12.68 -2.86
CA MET A 178 0.19 13.76 -2.10
C MET A 178 1.07 15.01 -2.07
N ALA A 179 2.36 14.87 -1.76
CA ALA A 179 3.29 15.99 -1.75
C ALA A 179 3.45 16.61 -3.14
N ALA A 180 3.63 15.79 -4.19
CA ALA A 180 3.79 16.28 -5.55
C ALA A 180 2.56 17.07 -6.03
N LEU A 181 1.35 16.60 -5.71
CA LEU A 181 0.11 17.34 -5.98
C LEU A 181 0.06 18.65 -5.20
N ALA A 182 0.40 18.63 -3.91
CA ALA A 182 0.37 19.81 -3.05
C ALA A 182 1.36 20.92 -3.47
N TYR A 183 2.49 20.56 -4.10
CA TYR A 183 3.45 21.51 -4.67
C TYR A 183 3.23 21.80 -6.17
N ASN A 184 2.23 21.21 -6.81
CA ASN A 184 2.06 21.24 -8.28
C ASN A 184 3.34 20.79 -9.04
N ALA A 185 4.06 19.80 -8.49
CA ALA A 185 5.32 19.32 -9.04
C ALA A 185 5.08 18.23 -10.11
N GLU A 186 4.74 18.65 -11.33
CA GLU A 186 4.32 17.76 -12.41
C GLU A 186 5.34 16.66 -12.74
N ILE A 187 6.64 17.01 -12.83
CA ILE A 187 7.70 16.04 -13.15
C ILE A 187 7.81 14.97 -12.06
N LEU A 188 7.75 15.39 -10.79
CA LEU A 188 7.80 14.46 -9.66
C LEU A 188 6.57 13.54 -9.67
N LEU A 189 5.39 14.09 -9.95
CA LEU A 189 4.16 13.31 -10.09
C LEU A 189 4.28 12.26 -11.21
N ILE A 190 4.88 12.60 -12.36
CA ILE A 190 5.11 11.66 -13.46
C ILE A 190 5.98 10.48 -13.01
N VAL A 191 7.10 10.78 -12.34
CA VAL A 191 8.03 9.75 -11.83
C VAL A 191 7.31 8.85 -10.82
N ILE A 192 6.61 9.45 -9.85
CA ILE A 192 5.90 8.70 -8.80
C ILE A 192 4.81 7.80 -9.37
N CYS A 193 3.96 8.31 -10.26
CA CYS A 193 2.92 7.49 -10.89
C CYS A 193 3.51 6.35 -11.74
N SER A 194 4.64 6.59 -12.41
CA SER A 194 5.33 5.55 -13.17
C SER A 194 5.85 4.42 -12.26
N LEU A 195 6.43 4.79 -11.12
CA LEU A 195 6.86 3.82 -10.10
C LEU A 195 5.66 3.09 -9.48
N GLN A 196 4.56 3.78 -9.20
CA GLN A 196 3.32 3.15 -8.71
C GLN A 196 2.78 2.12 -9.71
N CYS A 197 2.89 2.36 -11.02
CA CYS A 197 2.50 1.38 -12.04
C CYS A 197 3.34 0.09 -11.92
N ILE A 198 4.66 0.23 -11.86
CA ILE A 198 5.60 -0.89 -11.75
C ILE A 198 5.33 -1.68 -10.47
N VAL A 199 5.21 -0.99 -9.34
CA VAL A 199 4.97 -1.64 -8.05
C VAL A 199 3.60 -2.32 -8.04
N SER A 200 2.54 -1.67 -8.53
CA SER A 200 1.19 -2.26 -8.61
C SER A 200 1.18 -3.53 -9.47
N ALA A 201 1.92 -3.54 -10.58
CA ALA A 201 2.08 -4.72 -11.43
C ALA A 201 2.79 -5.88 -10.71
N ALA A 202 3.74 -5.57 -9.83
CA ALA A 202 4.57 -6.54 -9.13
C ALA A 202 3.95 -7.10 -7.84
N LEU A 203 3.04 -6.37 -7.18
CA LEU A 203 2.48 -6.75 -5.87
C LEU A 203 1.91 -8.18 -5.86
N ILE A 204 1.02 -8.51 -6.81
CA ILE A 204 0.35 -9.81 -6.83
C ILE A 204 1.28 -10.94 -7.28
N PRO A 205 2.07 -10.83 -8.37
CA PRO A 205 3.01 -11.89 -8.75
C PRO A 205 4.05 -12.21 -7.66
N VAL A 206 4.56 -11.19 -6.97
CA VAL A 206 5.52 -11.39 -5.87
C VAL A 206 4.85 -12.06 -4.68
N MET A 207 3.64 -11.63 -4.31
CA MET A 207 2.86 -12.29 -3.26
C MET A 207 2.52 -13.74 -3.63
N ASP A 208 2.11 -14.01 -4.87
CA ASP A 208 1.79 -15.36 -5.36
C ASP A 208 2.98 -16.30 -5.23
N LYS A 209 4.17 -15.84 -5.62
CA LYS A 209 5.42 -16.60 -5.42
C LYS A 209 5.68 -16.91 -3.95
N GLY A 210 5.44 -15.93 -3.07
CA GLY A 210 5.64 -16.08 -1.63
C GLY A 210 4.61 -16.98 -0.96
N VAL A 211 3.36 -16.98 -1.42
CA VAL A 211 2.29 -17.81 -0.85
C VAL A 211 2.38 -19.26 -1.33
N ARG A 212 2.82 -19.50 -2.58
CA ARG A 212 3.01 -20.86 -3.11
C ARG A 212 4.12 -21.66 -2.44
N SER A 213 5.08 -21.00 -1.78
CA SER A 213 6.10 -21.72 -1.01
C SER A 213 5.56 -22.29 0.29
N TRP A 214 4.40 -21.82 0.78
CA TRP A 214 3.77 -22.34 2.01
C TRP A 214 3.18 -23.74 1.85
N SER A 215 2.92 -24.17 0.61
CA SER A 215 2.35 -25.48 0.29
C SER A 215 3.41 -26.51 -0.14
N LYS A 216 4.70 -26.20 0.04
CA LYS A 216 5.81 -27.12 -0.20
C LYS A 216 6.31 -27.69 1.11
#